data_AF-A0A519LJ46-F1
#
_entry.id   AF-A0A519LJ46-F1
#
_cell.length_a   1.000
_cell.length_b   1.000
_cell.length_c   1.000
_cell.angle_alpha   90.00
_cell.angle_beta   90.00
_cell.angle_gamma   90.00
#
_symmetry.space_group_name_H-M   'P 1'
#
loop_
_entity.id
_entity.type
_entity.pdbx_description
1 polymer ?
#
loop_
_entity_poly.entity_id
_entity_poly.type
_entity_poly.pdbx_seq_one_letter_code
_entity_poly.pdbx_strand_id
1 'polypeptide(L)' 'YPNDTGFALKGWKKCDVDNAAVYISGDVAMTMGNVRFTGPDGTVTTVDKTWSFAKDDAGQLRIVVHHSSLPYAAR' A
#
# COMPACT_ATOMS: atom_id res chain seq x y z
N TYR A 1 -17.76 -11.51 5.95
CA TYR A 1 -16.85 -12.44 6.65
C TYR A 1 -16.84 -12.09 8.14
N PRO A 2 -17.64 -12.76 8.98
CA PRO A 2 -17.77 -12.40 10.40
C PRO A 2 -16.48 -12.59 11.23
N ASN A 3 -15.58 -13.47 10.77
CA ASN A 3 -14.32 -13.78 11.46
C ASN A 3 -13.11 -13.07 10.83
N ASP A 4 -13.33 -12.10 9.94
CA ASP A 4 -12.23 -11.35 9.34
C ASP A 4 -11.65 -10.40 10.39
N THR A 5 -10.41 -10.65 10.80
CA THR A 5 -9.62 -9.77 11.66
C THR A 5 -8.46 -9.13 10.88
N GLY A 6 -8.59 -9.08 9.56
CA GLY A 6 -7.57 -8.69 8.60
C GLY A 6 -7.05 -7.28 8.79
N PHE A 7 -5.91 -7.00 8.15
CA PHE A 7 -5.16 -5.76 8.34
C PHE A 7 -5.99 -4.50 8.07
N ALA A 8 -6.88 -4.52 7.07
CA ALA A 8 -7.72 -3.38 6.72
C ALA A 8 -8.74 -2.99 7.82
N LEU A 9 -9.08 -3.93 8.71
CA LEU A 9 -10.13 -3.75 9.73
C LEU A 9 -9.58 -3.23 11.08
N LYS A 10 -8.29 -2.90 11.17
CA LYS A 10 -7.62 -2.48 12.41
C LYS A 10 -7.93 -1.03 12.85
N GLY A 11 -8.80 -0.32 12.16
CA GLY A 11 -9.25 1.02 12.57
C GLY A 11 -8.17 2.10 12.47
N TRP A 12 -7.31 2.00 11.46
CA TRP A 12 -6.22 2.96 11.19
C TRP A 12 -6.75 4.40 11.16
N LYS A 13 -6.05 5.29 11.88
CA LYS A 13 -6.39 6.72 11.98
C LYS A 13 -5.59 7.58 11.00
N LYS A 14 -4.41 7.11 10.58
CA LYS A 14 -3.53 7.80 9.66
C LYS A 14 -2.76 6.82 8.79
N CYS A 15 -2.51 7.19 7.54
CA CYS A 15 -1.66 6.49 6.60
C CYS A 15 -0.70 7.49 5.96
N ASP A 16 0.60 7.37 6.21
CA ASP A 16 1.62 8.21 5.58
C ASP A 16 2.41 7.39 4.56
N VAL A 17 2.40 7.85 3.30
CA VAL A 17 3.11 7.20 2.19
C VAL A 17 4.50 7.81 2.03
N ASP A 18 5.50 6.95 1.90
CA ASP A 18 6.91 7.33 1.73
C ASP A 18 7.50 6.52 0.58
N ASN A 19 7.40 7.07 -0.63
CA ASN A 19 7.86 6.40 -1.84
C ASN A 19 9.38 6.53 -1.96
N ALA A 20 10.07 5.39 -2.03
CA ALA A 20 11.50 5.35 -2.37
C ALA A 20 11.72 5.55 -3.87
N ALA A 21 10.78 5.09 -4.71
CA ALA A 21 10.85 5.25 -6.15
C ALA A 21 9.47 5.31 -6.80
N VAL A 22 9.41 6.01 -7.93
CA VAL A 22 8.27 6.05 -8.85
C VAL A 22 8.80 5.73 -10.23
N TYR A 23 8.17 4.74 -10.89
CA TYR A 23 8.47 4.34 -12.25
C TYR A 23 7.24 4.58 -13.13
N ILE A 24 7.42 5.22 -14.27
CA ILE A 24 6.35 5.49 -15.24
C ILE A 24 6.84 5.09 -16.62
N SER A 25 6.05 4.28 -17.32
CA SER A 25 6.33 3.83 -18.69
C SER A 25 5.02 3.66 -19.46
N GLY A 26 4.81 4.51 -20.47
CA GLY A 26 3.58 4.55 -21.24
C GLY A 26 2.35 4.73 -20.34
N ASP A 27 1.44 3.77 -20.39
CA ASP A 27 0.20 3.77 -19.61
C ASP A 27 0.29 3.04 -18.27
N VAL A 28 1.50 2.62 -17.86
CA VAL A 28 1.76 1.96 -16.58
C VAL A 28 2.57 2.85 -15.65
N ALA A 29 2.19 2.90 -14.38
CA ALA A 29 2.96 3.52 -13.31
C ALA A 29 3.11 2.56 -12.13
N MET A 30 4.26 2.58 -11.47
CA MET A 30 4.53 1.77 -10.27
C MET A 30 5.17 2.64 -9.20
N THR A 31 4.80 2.41 -7.93
CA THR A 31 5.46 3.02 -6.78
C THR A 31 5.93 1.95 -5.82
N MET A 32 7.13 2.14 -5.28
CA MET A 32 7.70 1.30 -4.24
C MET A 32 8.22 2.16 -3.10
N GLY A 33 8.06 1.68 -1.88
CA GLY A 33 8.52 2.35 -0.68
C GLY A 33 7.84 1.79 0.55
N ASN A 34 7.56 2.65 1.51
CA ASN A 34 6.87 2.28 2.74
C ASN A 34 5.56 3.03 2.93
N VAL A 35 4.66 2.41 3.68
CA VAL A 35 3.49 3.10 4.25
C VAL A 35 3.47 2.89 5.75
N ARG A 36 3.31 3.99 6.49
CA ARG A 36 3.20 3.99 7.95
C ARG A 36 1.73 4.14 8.33
N PHE A 37 1.18 3.14 9.00
CA PHE A 37 -0.19 3.10 9.48
C PHE A 37 -0.22 3.40 10.99
N THR A 38 -0.97 4.41 11.39
CA THR A 38 -1.17 4.75 12.81
C THR A 38 -2.48 4.17 13.31
N GLY A 39 -2.41 3.33 14.34
CA GLY A 39 -3.56 2.71 14.99
C GLY A 39 -4.36 3.68 15.87
N PRO A 40 -5.53 3.25 16.39
CA PRO A 40 -6.36 4.06 17.28
C PRO A 40 -5.68 4.41 18.61
N ASP A 41 -4.68 3.64 19.03
CA ASP A 41 -3.84 3.84 20.22
C ASP A 41 -2.58 4.68 19.93
N GLY A 42 -2.38 5.12 18.69
CA GLY A 42 -1.19 5.83 18.25
C GLY A 42 -0.02 4.93 17.84
N THR A 43 -0.13 3.60 17.96
CA THR A 43 0.92 2.67 17.54
C THR A 43 1.13 2.75 16.03
N VAL A 44 2.39 2.82 15.58
CA VAL A 44 2.74 2.88 14.16
C VAL A 44 3.21 1.54 13.65
N THR A 45 2.56 1.03 12.61
CA THR A 45 3.00 -0.15 11.85
C THR A 45 3.48 0.29 10.47
N THR A 46 4.73 -0.05 10.13
CA THR A 46 5.31 0.22 8.81
C THR A 46 5.23 -1.03 7.95
N VAL A 47 4.81 -0.88 6.70
CA VAL A 47 4.81 -1.96 5.70
C VAL A 47 5.68 -1.58 4.51
N ASP A 48 6.29 -2.57 3.86
CA ASP A 48 6.76 -2.44 2.49
C ASP A 48 5.55 -2.38 1.56
N LYS A 49 5.56 -1.45 0.61
CA LYS A 49 4.42 -1.15 -0.24
C LYS A 49 4.81 -1.16 -1.71
N THR A 50 4.04 -1.90 -2.50
CA THR A 50 4.05 -1.82 -3.96
C THR A 50 2.66 -1.51 -4.47
N TRP A 51 2.56 -0.47 -5.28
CA TRP A 51 1.39 -0.19 -6.11
C TRP A 51 1.78 -0.25 -7.58
N SER A 52 0.88 -0.81 -8.39
CA SER A 52 0.93 -0.65 -9.84
C SER A 52 -0.40 -0.13 -10.33
N PHE A 53 -0.32 0.80 -11.26
CA PHE A 53 -1.45 1.41 -11.93
C PHE A 53 -1.31 1.22 -13.44
N ALA A 54 -2.43 1.02 -14.12
CA ALA A 54 -2.51 1.02 -15.58
C ALA A 54 -3.72 1.84 -16.03
N LYS A 55 -3.64 2.53 -17.18
CA LYS A 55 -4.86 3.06 -17.81
C LYS A 55 -5.63 1.94 -18.50
N ASP A 56 -6.95 1.98 -18.40
CA ASP A 56 -7.82 1.13 -19.23
C ASP A 56 -8.04 1.73 -20.63
N ASP A 57 -8.83 1.06 -21.47
CA ASP A 57 -9.13 1.47 -22.84
C ASP A 57 -9.85 2.84 -22.93
N ALA A 58 -10.48 3.29 -21.85
CA ALA A 58 -11.09 4.62 -21.74
C ALA A 58 -10.09 5.67 -21.20
N GLY A 59 -8.82 5.31 -21.00
CA GLY A 59 -7.78 6.17 -20.45
C GLY A 59 -7.88 6.37 -18.93
N GLN A 60 -8.71 5.61 -18.21
CA GLN A 60 -8.92 5.77 -16.77
C GLN A 60 -7.88 4.98 -15.98
N LEU A 61 -7.29 5.60 -14.96
CA LEU A 61 -6.30 4.95 -14.10
C LEU A 61 -6.96 3.85 -13.22
N ARG A 62 -6.41 2.64 -13.26
CA ARG A 62 -6.82 1.47 -12.48
C ARG A 62 -5.68 0.98 -11.62
N ILE A 63 -5.99 0.51 -10.42
CA ILE A 63 -5.04 -0.23 -9.58
C ILE A 63 -5.00 -1.67 -10.11
N VAL A 64 -3.82 -2.12 -10.54
CA VAL A 64 -3.59 -3.49 -11.01
C VAL A 64 -2.70 -4.31 -10.08
N VAL A 65 -1.99 -3.65 -9.16
CA VAL A 65 -1.31 -4.30 -8.02
C VAL A 65 -1.53 -3.48 -6.76
N HIS A 66 -1.96 -4.16 -5.70
CA HIS A 66 -2.03 -3.64 -4.34
C HIS A 66 -1.35 -4.65 -3.42
N HIS A 67 -0.04 -4.48 -3.19
CA HIS A 67 0.73 -5.40 -2.36
C HIS A 67 1.33 -4.70 -1.15
N SER A 68 1.22 -5.35 0.02
CA SER A 68 1.78 -4.90 1.29
C SER A 68 2.33 -6.08 2.06
N SER A 69 3.51 -5.93 2.63
CA SER A 69 4.12 -6.92 3.52
C SER A 69 4.75 -6.24 4.73
N LEU A 70 4.78 -6.93 5.86
CA LEU A 70 5.63 -6.50 6.97
C LEU A 70 7.10 -6.66 6.54
N PRO A 71 7.98 -5.70 6.88
CA PRO A 71 9.40 -5.83 6.59
C PRO A 71 9.96 -7.11 7.21
N TYR A 72 10.95 -7.70 6.54
CA TYR A 72 11.64 -8.87 7.08
C TYR A 72 12.35 -8.51 8.39
N ALA A 73 12.10 -9.29 9.43
CA ALA A 73 12.86 -9.27 10.67
C ALA A 73 13.63 -10.59 10.78
N ALA A 74 14.97 -10.51 10.74
CA ALA A 74 15.81 -11.66 11.05
C ALA A 74 15.51 -12.11 12.49
N ARG A 75 15.31 -13.41 12.68
CA ARG A 75 15.13 -14.04 13.98
C ARG A 75 16.47 -14.42 14.58
#